data_AF-A0A964X687-F1
#
_entry.id   AF-A0A964X687-F1
#
_cell.length_a   1.000
_cell.length_b   1.000
_cell.length_c   1.000
_cell.angle_alpha   90.00
_cell.angle_beta   90.00
_cell.angle_gamma   90.00
#
_symmetry.space_group_name_H-M   'P 1'
#
loop_
_entity.id
_entity.type
_entity.pdbx_description
1 polymer ?
#
loop_
_entity_poly.entity_id
_entity_poly.type
_entity_poly.pdbx_seq_one_letter_code
_entity_poly.pdbx_strand_id
1 'polypeptide(L)' 'AADYRKHFPDGRIGSEPHRATPEHGKRFYEAGLADALDDYRGFTAQR' A
#
# COMPACT_ATOMS: atom_id res chain seq x y z
N ALA A 1 -11.29 -8.47 -16.44
CA ALA A 1 -12.09 -8.97 -15.29
C ALA A 1 -12.57 -10.41 -15.49
N ALA A 2 -13.03 -10.80 -16.69
CA ALA A 2 -13.59 -12.13 -16.94
C ALA A 2 -12.69 -13.29 -16.49
N ASP A 3 -11.39 -13.24 -16.76
CA ASP A 3 -10.45 -14.30 -16.37
C ASP A 3 -9.81 -14.12 -14.99
N TYR A 4 -10.21 -13.11 -14.21
CA TYR A 4 -9.52 -12.79 -12.97
C TYR A 4 -9.59 -13.94 -11.97
N ARG A 5 -10.78 -14.50 -11.75
CA ARG A 5 -10.96 -15.66 -10.85
C ARG A 5 -10.36 -16.95 -11.40
N LYS A 6 -10.17 -17.04 -12.72
CA LYS A 6 -9.45 -18.16 -13.34
C LYS A 6 -7.96 -18.12 -13.00
N HIS A 7 -7.35 -16.93 -13.04
CA HIS A 7 -5.93 -16.75 -12.74
C HIS A 7 -5.63 -16.61 -11.24
N PHE A 8 -6.57 -16.05 -10.47
CA PHE A 8 -6.44 -15.80 -9.03
C PHE A 8 -7.68 -16.35 -8.30
N PRO A 9 -7.80 -17.68 -8.13
CA PRO A 9 -8.99 -18.31 -7.55
C PRO A 9 -9.28 -17.84 -6.12
N ASP A 10 -8.23 -17.60 -5.34
CA ASP A 10 -8.31 -17.11 -3.96
C ASP A 10 -8.18 -15.57 -3.89
N GLY A 11 -8.12 -14.89 -5.03
CA GLY A 11 -8.01 -13.44 -5.15
C GLY A 11 -6.63 -12.86 -4.90
N ARG A 12 -5.64 -13.65 -4.44
CA ARG A 12 -4.28 -13.15 -4.18
C ARG A 12 -3.50 -13.08 -5.50
N ILE A 13 -2.75 -12.00 -5.69
CA ILE A 13 -1.85 -11.82 -6.83
C ILE A 13 -0.42 -11.78 -6.31
N GLY A 14 0.27 -12.93 -6.32
CA GLY A 14 1.67 -13.04 -5.90
C GLY A 14 1.95 -12.61 -4.45
N SER A 15 0.91 -12.46 -3.63
CA SER A 15 1.02 -11.93 -2.27
C SER A 15 0.92 -13.04 -1.23
N GLU A 16 1.73 -12.88 -0.18
CA GLU A 16 1.77 -13.76 0.99
C GLU A 16 1.31 -12.99 2.24
N PRO A 17 0.01 -12.63 2.36
CA PRO A 17 -0.51 -11.76 3.41
C PRO A 17 -0.36 -12.36 4.82
N HIS A 18 -0.22 -13.69 4.92
CA HIS A 18 0.01 -14.38 6.18
C HIS A 18 1.35 -14.00 6.85
N ARG A 19 2.28 -13.36 6.12
CA ARG A 19 3.56 -12.85 6.65
C ARG A 19 3.45 -11.47 7.29
N ALA A 20 2.26 -10.85 7.29
CA ALA A 20 2.07 -9.54 7.88
C ALA A 20 2.28 -9.57 9.40
N THR A 21 2.92 -8.53 9.94
CA THR A 21 3.05 -8.31 11.38
C THR A 21 2.72 -6.86 11.73
N PRO A 22 2.30 -6.55 12.98
CA PRO A 22 2.05 -5.17 13.41
C PRO A 22 3.29 -4.26 13.26
N GLU A 23 4.49 -4.79 13.46
CA GLU A 23 5.75 -4.04 13.36
C GLU A 23 6.02 -3.61 11.92
N HIS A 24 5.79 -4.50 10.94
CA HIS A 24 5.86 -4.14 9.53
C HIS A 24 4.81 -3.07 9.19
N GLY A 25 3.58 -3.23 9.70
CA GLY A 25 2.50 -2.26 9.51
C GLY A 25 2.86 -0.85 10.02
N LYS A 26 3.41 -0.75 11.23
CA LYS A 26 3.86 0.52 11.82
C LYS A 26 4.91 1.20 10.94
N ARG A 27 5.90 0.44 10.46
CA ARG A 27 6.96 0.97 9.57
C ARG A 27 6.40 1.52 8.27
N PHE A 28 5.47 0.80 7.63
CA PHE A 28 4.84 1.27 6.39
C PHE A 28 3.97 2.51 6.63
N TYR A 29 3.21 2.55 7.72
CA TYR A 29 2.39 3.70 8.08
C TYR A 29 3.23 4.96 8.31
N GLU A 30 4.28 4.86 9.12
CA GLU A 30 5.14 6.00 9.44
C GLU A 30 5.84 6.55 8.19
N ALA A 31 6.37 5.68 7.34
CA ALA A 31 7.01 6.09 6.08
C ALA A 31 6.01 6.71 5.11
N GLY A 32 4.88 6.04 4.84
CA GLY A 32 3.89 6.53 3.89
C GLY A 32 3.23 7.84 4.34
N LEU A 33 3.01 8.02 5.64
CA LEU A 33 2.48 9.28 6.17
C LEU A 33 3.49 10.41 6.04
N ALA A 34 4.77 10.16 6.34
CA ALA A 34 5.82 11.17 6.21
C ALA A 34 5.94 11.65 4.75
N ASP A 35 5.99 10.71 3.81
CA ASP A 35 6.09 10.99 2.37
C ASP A 35 4.86 11.76 1.88
N ALA A 36 3.65 11.28 2.17
CA ALA A 36 2.41 11.93 1.73
C ALA A 36 2.25 13.35 2.27
N LEU A 37 2.68 13.60 3.52
CA LEU A 37 2.64 14.94 4.11
C LEU A 37 3.65 15.89 3.46
N ASP A 38 4.81 15.37 3.04
CA ASP A 38 5.81 16.17 2.32
C ASP A 38 5.29 16.60 0.95
N ASP A 39 4.77 15.63 0.19
CA ASP A 39 4.12 15.88 -1.11
C ASP A 39 2.98 16.89 -0.98
N TYR A 40 2.13 16.75 0.02
CA TYR A 40 1.01 17.65 0.26
C TYR A 40 1.47 19.08 0.59
N ARG A 41 2.49 19.24 1.42
CA ARG A 41 3.08 20.57 1.71
C ARG A 41 3.68 21.19 0.46
N GLY A 42 4.41 20.40 -0.34
CA GLY A 42 4.94 20.85 -1.62
C GLY A 42 3.84 21.32 -2.57
N PHE A 43 2.76 20.53 -2.72
CA PHE A 43 1.61 20.88 -3.55
C PHE A 43 0.95 22.19 -3.10
N THR A 44 0.72 22.35 -1.80
CA THR A 44 0.05 23.53 -1.24
C THR A 44 0.91 24.79 -1.21
N ALA A 45 2.23 24.66 -1.22
CA ALA A 45 3.18 25.78 -1.27
C ALA A 45 3.38 26.36 -2.68
N GLN A 46 3.03 25.62 -3.74
CA GLN A 46 3.17 26.01 -5.16
C GLN A 46 2.07 26.97 -5.65
N ARG A 47 1.64 27.90 -4.80
CA ARG A 47 0.57 28.84 -5.13
C ARG A 47 0.93 29.75 -6.31
#